data_AF-A0A967LW27-F1
#
_entry.id   AF-A0A967LW27-F1
#
_cell.length_a   1.000
_cell.length_b   1.000
_cell.length_c   1.000
_cell.angle_alpha   90.00
_cell.angle_beta   90.00
_cell.angle_gamma   90.00
#
_symmetry.space_group_name_H-M   'P 1'
#
loop_
_entity.id
_entity.type
_entity.pdbx_description
1 polymer ?
#
loop_
_entity_poly.entity_id
_entity_poly.type
_entity_poly.pdbx_seq_one_letter_code
_entity_poly.pdbx_strand_id
1 'polypeptide(L)'
;MILILALTVINLVFRFMKVATIELVGDKIGVAKNHHVATIAALIIAFILVKTGSWLYIWILFGGANQLMAGLALLLVTLYLVIKGKNYKIAI
;
A
#
# COMPACT_ATOMS: atom_id res chain seq x y z
N MET A 1 17.93 -9.87 -5.79
CA MET A 1 16.84 -9.05 -6.37
C MET A 1 15.60 -9.01 -5.47
N ILE A 2 14.97 -10.15 -5.15
CA ILE A 2 13.73 -10.21 -4.36
C ILE A 2 13.86 -9.56 -2.97
N LEU A 3 14.97 -9.78 -2.26
CA LEU A 3 15.22 -9.15 -0.96
C LEU A 3 15.26 -7.62 -1.04
N ILE A 4 15.89 -7.07 -2.08
CA ILE A 4 15.98 -5.62 -2.28
C ILE A 4 14.58 -5.03 -2.53
N LEU A 5 13.79 -5.69 -3.38
CA LEU A 5 12.40 -5.29 -3.64
C LEU A 5 11.53 -5.38 -2.38
N ALA A 6 11.69 -6.44 -1.58
CA ALA A 6 10.98 -6.56 -0.33
C ALA A 6 11.35 -5.41 0.64
N LEU A 7 12.64 -5.09 0.76
CA LEU A 7 13.10 -3.97 1.58
C LEU A 7 12.58 -2.62 1.07
N THR A 8 12.53 -2.37 -0.24
CA THR A 8 11.99 -1.11 -0.78
C THR A 8 10.49 -1.00 -0.55
N VAL A 9 9.73 -2.09 -0.69
CA VAL A 9 8.29 -2.13 -0.37
C VAL A 9 8.06 -1.88 1.12
N ILE A 10 8.85 -2.49 2.00
CA ILE A 10 8.77 -2.24 3.46
C ILE A 10 9.05 -0.76 3.76
N ASN A 11 10.06 -0.17 3.13
CA ASN A 11 10.34 1.26 3.28
C ASN A 11 9.17 2.14 2.78
N LEU A 12 8.50 1.75 1.70
CA LEU A 12 7.31 2.44 1.20
C LEU A 12 6.15 2.34 2.21
N VAL A 13 5.92 1.16 2.79
CA VAL A 13 4.87 0.93 3.80
C VAL A 13 5.08 1.85 5.01
N PHE A 14 6.30 1.92 5.55
CA PHE A 14 6.57 2.82 6.69
C PHE A 14 6.45 4.29 6.34
N ARG A 15 6.81 4.70 5.12
CA ARG A 15 6.57 6.07 4.64
C ARG A 15 5.09 6.38 4.53
N PHE A 16 4.31 5.46 3.98
CA PHE A 16 2.86 5.60 3.86
C PHE A 16 2.19 5.66 5.24
N MET A 17 2.53 4.75 6.16
CA MET A 17 2.00 4.74 7.52
C MET A 17 2.27 6.04 8.27
N LYS A 18 3.47 6.63 8.07
CA LYS A 18 3.80 7.94 8.64
C LYS A 18 2.86 9.03 8.13
N VAL A 19 2.70 9.13 6.81
CA VAL A 19 1.81 10.13 6.18
C VAL A 19 0.37 9.91 6.64
N ALA A 20 -0.12 8.67 6.59
CA ALA A 20 -1.45 8.31 7.07
C ALA A 20 -1.65 8.67 8.55
N THR A 21 -0.65 8.48 9.41
CA THR A 21 -0.75 8.86 10.83
C THR A 21 -0.85 10.37 11.00
N ILE A 22 -0.03 11.13 10.28
CA ILE A 22 -0.02 12.59 10.34
C ILE A 22 -1.35 13.17 9.82
N GLU A 23 -1.86 12.64 8.70
CA GLU A 23 -3.08 13.14 8.05
C GLU A 23 -4.35 12.67 8.75
N LEU A 24 -4.45 11.39 9.13
CA LEU A 24 -5.69 10.82 9.68
C LEU A 24 -5.82 11.01 11.19
N VAL A 25 -4.68 11.02 11.91
CA VAL A 25 -4.67 11.07 13.38
C VAL A 25 -4.17 12.41 13.91
N GLY A 26 -3.30 13.09 13.15
CA GLY A 26 -2.67 14.34 13.56
C GLY A 26 -3.65 15.46 13.91
N ASP A 27 -4.80 15.53 13.24
CA ASP A 27 -5.81 16.57 13.51
C ASP A 27 -6.55 16.36 14.85
N LYS A 28 -6.61 15.11 15.34
CA LYS A 28 -7.20 14.79 16.65
C LYS A 28 -6.16 14.79 17.77
N ILE A 29 -4.95 14.35 17.47
CA ILE A 29 -3.85 14.20 18.43
C ILE A 29 -2.66 14.98 17.88
N GLY A 30 -2.46 16.22 18.36
CA GLY A 30 -1.42 17.12 17.84
C GLY A 30 0.00 16.53 17.87
N VAL A 31 0.29 15.62 18.81
CA VAL A 31 1.58 14.90 18.90
C VAL A 31 1.82 13.98 17.70
N ALA A 32 0.76 13.45 17.08
CA ALA A 32 0.85 12.59 15.90
C ALA A 32 1.25 13.37 14.63
N LYS A 33 1.26 14.72 14.65
CA LYS A 33 1.83 15.55 13.57
C LYS A 33 3.36 15.49 13.53
N ASN A 34 4.01 15.05 14.61
CA ASN A 34 5.46 14.88 14.62
C ASN A 34 5.86 13.62 13.85
N HIS A 35 6.68 13.79 12.81
CA HIS A 35 7.17 12.71 11.95
C HIS A 35 7.88 11.58 12.71
N HIS A 36 8.63 11.89 13.78
CA HIS A 36 9.30 10.87 14.57
C HIS A 36 8.30 10.03 15.37
N VAL A 37 7.29 10.67 15.97
CA VAL A 37 6.23 9.97 16.72
C VAL A 37 5.41 9.08 15.77
N ALA A 38 5.05 9.60 14.60
CA ALA A 38 4.33 8.83 13.58
C ALA A 38 5.13 7.60 13.11
N THR A 39 6.45 7.73 12.92
CA THR A 39 7.31 6.59 12.57
C THR A 39 7.42 5.58 13.73
N ILE A 40 7.60 6.02 14.97
CA ILE A 40 7.65 5.12 16.13
C ILE A 40 6.34 4.36 16.28
N ALA A 41 5.20 5.03 16.12
CA ALA A 41 3.88 4.38 16.15
C ALA A 41 3.77 3.29 15.08
N ALA A 42 4.19 3.59 13.84
CA ALA A 42 4.19 2.61 12.76
C ALA A 42 5.10 1.40 13.07
N LEU A 43 6.28 1.62 13.65
CA LEU A 43 7.20 0.56 14.05
C LEU A 43 6.61 -0.33 15.16
N ILE A 44 5.93 0.27 16.15
CA ILE A 44 5.25 -0.48 17.22
C ILE A 44 4.16 -1.38 16.65
N ILE A 45 3.32 -0.85 15.76
CA ILE A 45 2.26 -1.63 15.09
C ILE A 45 2.88 -2.79 14.29
N ALA A 46 3.91 -2.51 13.48
CA ALA A 46 4.60 -3.54 12.71
C ALA A 46 5.22 -4.62 13.61
N PHE A 47 5.85 -4.23 14.72
CA PHE A 47 6.42 -5.16 15.69
C PHE A 47 5.36 -6.10 16.29
N ILE A 48 4.20 -5.57 16.68
CA ILE A 48 3.09 -6.38 17.19
C ILE A 48 2.65 -7.39 16.12
N LEU A 49 2.43 -6.95 14.88
CA LEU A 49 2.00 -7.81 13.78
C LEU A 49 3.01 -8.92 13.44
N VAL A 50 4.31 -8.61 13.54
CA VAL A 50 5.38 -9.61 13.36
C VAL A 50 5.35 -10.61 14.52
N LYS A 51 5.23 -10.13 15.76
CA LYS A 51 5.20 -10.98 16.95
C LYS A 51 3.99 -11.93 16.96
N THR A 52 2.83 -11.49 16.47
CA THR A 52 1.63 -12.34 16.35
C THR A 52 1.65 -13.25 15.13
N GLY A 53 2.64 -13.13 14.24
CA GLY A 53 2.70 -13.86 12.97
C GLY A 53 1.74 -13.34 11.89
N SER A 54 0.90 -12.35 12.21
CA SER A 54 -0.10 -11.76 11.30
C SER A 54 0.55 -11.01 10.13
N TRP A 55 1.79 -10.56 10.28
CA TRP A 55 2.53 -9.81 9.26
C TRP A 55 2.60 -10.55 7.92
N LEU A 56 2.89 -11.86 7.92
CA LEU A 56 3.01 -12.63 6.68
C LEU A 56 1.68 -12.71 5.93
N TYR A 57 0.57 -12.84 6.65
CA TYR A 57 -0.77 -12.85 6.05
C TYR A 57 -1.10 -11.51 5.39
N ILE A 58 -0.85 -10.40 6.08
CA ILE A 58 -1.06 -9.05 5.54
C ILE A 58 -0.19 -8.84 4.29
N TRP A 59 1.06 -9.30 4.33
CA TRP A 59 1.98 -9.18 3.20
C TRP A 59 1.45 -9.87 1.94
N ILE A 60 0.97 -11.12 2.08
CA ILE A 60 0.40 -11.88 0.95
C ILE A 60 -0.88 -11.21 0.44
N LEU A 61 -1.77 -10.79 1.34
CA LEU A 61 -3.01 -10.10 0.98
C LEU A 61 -2.74 -8.78 0.24
N PHE A 62 -1.75 -8.00 0.69
CA PHE A 62 -1.36 -6.77 0.02
C PHE A 62 -0.85 -7.02 -1.41
N GLY A 63 0.00 -8.04 -1.59
CA GLY A 63 0.46 -8.45 -2.92
C GLY A 63 -0.69 -8.86 -3.84
N GLY A 64 -1.61 -9.69 -3.36
CA GLY A 64 -2.79 -10.12 -4.11
C GLY A 64 -3.74 -8.98 -4.45
N ALA A 65 -4.00 -8.07 -3.50
CA ALA A 65 -4.85 -6.91 -3.73
C ALA A 65 -4.28 -5.97 -4.81
N ASN A 66 -2.96 -5.76 -4.85
CA ASN A 66 -2.32 -4.94 -5.88
C ASN A 66 -2.45 -5.58 -7.28
N GLN A 67 -2.37 -6.90 -7.38
CA GLN A 67 -2.58 -7.62 -8.64
C GLN A 67 -4.04 -7.53 -9.10
N LEU A 68 -4.98 -7.67 -8.16
CA LEU A 68 -6.41 -7.50 -8.45
C LEU A 68 -6.70 -6.08 -8.97
N MET A 69 -6.16 -5.05 -8.32
CA MET A 69 -6.31 -3.66 -8.75
C MET A 69 -5.71 -3.42 -10.14
N ALA A 70 -4.56 -4.02 -10.45
CA ALA A 70 -3.97 -3.96 -11.79
C ALA A 70 -4.89 -4.62 -12.84
N GLY A 71 -5.46 -5.79 -12.53
CA GLY A 71 -6.42 -6.46 -13.39
C GLY A 71 -7.69 -5.63 -13.63
N LEU A 72 -8.23 -5.00 -12.58
CA LEU A 72 -9.38 -4.09 -12.69
C LEU A 72 -9.05 -2.84 -13.51
N ALA A 73 -7.85 -2.28 -13.35
CA ALA A 73 -7.41 -1.15 -14.17
C ALA A 73 -7.33 -1.53 -15.66
N LEU A 74 -6.74 -2.68 -16.00
CA LEU A 74 -6.70 -3.18 -17.38
C LEU A 74 -8.10 -3.45 -17.95
N LEU A 75 -9.00 -4.01 -17.14
CA LEU A 75 -10.39 -4.22 -17.52
C LEU A 75 -11.09 -2.89 -17.85
N LEU A 76 -10.95 -1.88 -16.96
CA LEU A 76 -11.54 -0.55 -17.17
C LEU A 76 -10.98 0.14 -18.42
N VAL A 77 -9.67 0.05 -18.65
CA VAL A 77 -9.03 0.61 -19.85
C VAL A 77 -9.51 -0.13 -21.11
N THR A 78 -9.62 -1.45 -21.06
CA THR A 78 -10.15 -2.26 -22.17
C THR A 78 -11.58 -1.84 -22.51
N LEU A 79 -12.47 -1.76 -21.51
CA LEU A 79 -13.85 -1.33 -21.69
C LEU A 79 -13.93 0.10 -22.25
N TYR A 80 -13.10 1.01 -21.75
CA TYR A 80 -13.03 2.38 -22.25
C TYR A 80 -12.65 2.43 -23.74
N LEU A 81 -11.65 1.66 -24.16
CA LEU A 81 -11.21 1.60 -25.56
C LEU A 81 -12.29 1.00 -26.47
N VAL A 82 -12.98 -0.05 -26.01
CA VAL A 82 -14.13 -0.65 -26.71
C VAL A 82 -15.24 0.39 -26.92
N ILE A 83 -15.63 1.10 -25.86
CA ILE A 83 -16.68 2.14 -25.92
C ILE A 83 -16.30 3.28 -26.88
N LYS A 84 -15.00 3.62 -26.96
CA LYS A 84 -14.49 4.67 -27.87
C LYS A 84 -14.22 4.18 -29.29
N GLY A 85 -14.50 2.91 -29.61
CA GLY A 85 -14.20 2.32 -30.92
C GLY A 85 -12.71 2.29 -31.25
N LYS A 86 -11.84 2.32 -30.23
CA LYS A 86 -10.38 2.27 -30.38
C LYS A 86 -9.88 0.82 -30.30
N ASN A 87 -8.65 0.60 -30.77
CA ASN A 87 -8.01 -0.72 -30.67
C ASN A 87 -7.78 -1.11 -29.21
N TYR A 88 -8.66 -1.95 -28.66
CA TYR A 88 -8.62 -2.41 -27.27
C TYR A 88 -7.55 -3.47 -26.99
N LYS A 89 -6.95 -4.07 -28.03
CA LYS A 89 -5.92 -5.12 -27.89
C LYS A 89 -4.62 -4.63 -27.23
N ILE A 90 -4.47 -3.32 -27.06
CA ILE A 90 -3.33 -2.72 -26.33
C ILE A 90 -3.48 -2.83 -24.81
N ALA A 91 -4.68 -3.13 -24.31
CA ALA A 91 -5.03 -3.15 -22.89
C ALA A 91 -5.37 -4.57 -22.37
N ILE A 92 -5.20 -5.58 -23.23
CA ILE A 92 -5.32 -7.01 -22.93
C ILE A 92 -3.90 -7.59 -22.96
#